data_AF-A0A6V7M915-F1
#
_entry.id   AF-A0A6V7M915-F1
#
_cell.length_a   1.000
_cell.length_b   1.000
_cell.length_c   1.000
_cell.angle_alpha   90.00
_cell.angle_beta   90.00
_cell.angle_gamma   90.00
#
_symmetry.space_group_name_H-M   'P 1'
#
loop_
_entity.id
_entity.type
_entity.pdbx_description
1 polymer ?
#
loop_
_entity_poly.entity_id
_entity_poly.type
_entity_poly.pdbx_seq_one_letter_code
_entity_poly.pdbx_strand_id
1 'polypeptide(L)'
;MLTPLLGGFLLLFVIGDTAAFTNIYPKLKSYPLGPHEDVGNPLFLTPLIESGKIEEARKKANVQHKEMNDVSSYAGYLTVDKKYNSNMFFWFFPAQ
;
A
#
# COMPACT_ATOMS: atom_id res chain seq x y z
N MET A 1 -43.27 -10.75 44.94
CA MET A 1 -42.23 -11.65 44.37
C MET A 1 -42.12 -11.40 42.87
N LEU A 2 -41.60 -10.25 42.43
CA LEU A 2 -41.53 -9.92 40.99
C LEU A 2 -40.31 -9.02 40.70
N THR A 3 -39.11 -9.45 41.11
CA THR A 3 -37.88 -8.67 40.96
C THR A 3 -36.60 -9.43 40.55
N PRO A 4 -36.57 -10.72 40.14
CA PRO A 4 -35.33 -11.31 39.60
C PRO A 4 -35.23 -11.25 38.07
N LEU A 5 -36.35 -11.05 37.35
CA LEU A 5 -36.40 -11.20 35.89
C LEU A 5 -35.90 -9.97 35.12
N LEU A 6 -36.00 -8.76 35.69
CA LEU A 6 -35.59 -7.52 35.04
C LEU A 6 -34.06 -7.32 35.06
N GLY A 7 -33.39 -7.80 36.11
CA GLY A 7 -31.92 -7.70 36.26
C GLY A 7 -31.16 -8.60 35.31
N GLY A 8 -31.68 -9.81 35.03
CA GLY A 8 -31.08 -10.72 34.04
C GLY A 8 -31.17 -10.21 32.61
N PHE A 9 -32.24 -9.48 32.27
CA PHE A 9 -32.43 -8.92 30.94
C PHE A 9 -31.49 -7.75 30.66
N LEU A 10 -31.21 -6.91 31.67
CA LEU A 10 -30.23 -5.82 31.55
C LEU A 10 -28.80 -6.36 31.36
N LEU A 11 -28.45 -7.48 32.01
CA LEU A 11 -27.13 -8.10 31.88
C LEU A 11 -26.89 -8.68 30.46
N LEU A 12 -27.93 -9.21 29.83
CA LEU A 12 -27.87 -9.74 28.45
C LEU A 12 -27.72 -8.64 27.40
N PHE A 13 -28.28 -7.45 27.64
CA PHE A 13 -28.05 -6.29 26.76
C PHE A 13 -26.60 -5.79 26.83
N VAL A 14 -25.97 -5.78 28.01
CA VAL A 14 -24.58 -5.31 28.17
C VAL A 14 -23.55 -6.23 27.50
N ILE A 15 -23.85 -7.52 27.34
CA ILE A 15 -22.94 -8.50 26.71
C ILE A 15 -23.04 -8.44 25.15
N GLY A 16 -24.09 -7.85 24.59
CA GLY A 16 -24.32 -7.79 23.14
C GLY A 16 -23.47 -6.77 22.37
N ASP A 17 -22.96 -5.74 23.04
CA ASP A 17 -22.36 -4.57 22.37
C ASP A 17 -20.84 -4.65 22.18
N THR A 18 -20.15 -5.67 22.72
CA THR A 18 -18.68 -5.75 22.62
C THR A 18 -18.16 -6.38 21.32
N ALA A 19 -19.04 -6.77 20.40
CA ALA A 19 -18.66 -7.45 19.14
C ALA A 19 -18.71 -6.55 17.89
N ALA A 20 -18.75 -5.22 18.04
CA ALA A 20 -19.08 -4.30 16.94
C ALA A 20 -17.97 -4.04 15.89
N PHE A 21 -16.76 -4.59 16.04
CA PHE A 21 -15.68 -4.43 15.05
C PHE A 21 -14.86 -5.70 14.88
N THR A 22 -15.49 -6.78 14.39
CA THR A 22 -14.71 -7.89 13.84
C THR A 22 -14.11 -7.43 12.51
N ASN A 23 -12.79 -7.49 12.36
CA ASN A 23 -12.13 -7.17 11.10
C ASN A 23 -12.55 -8.22 10.06
N ILE A 24 -13.48 -7.86 9.16
CA ILE A 24 -14.02 -8.73 8.10
C ILE A 24 -13.00 -8.92 6.97
N TYR A 25 -12.00 -8.03 6.88
CA TYR A 25 -11.01 -8.10 5.81
C TYR A 25 -9.99 -9.21 6.08
N PRO A 26 -9.66 -10.03 5.07
CA PRO A 26 -8.57 -10.98 5.17
C PRO A 26 -7.30 -10.26 5.62
N LYS A 27 -6.57 -10.87 6.55
CA LYS A 27 -5.23 -10.37 6.89
C LYS A 27 -4.37 -10.47 5.64
N LEU A 28 -3.74 -9.36 5.27
CA LEU A 28 -2.77 -9.34 4.17
C LEU A 28 -1.65 -10.33 4.49
N LYS A 29 -1.28 -11.14 3.50
CA LYS A 29 -0.11 -12.01 3.60
C LYS A 29 1.12 -11.10 3.63
N SER A 30 1.92 -11.22 4.69
CA SER A 30 3.21 -10.55 4.75
C SER A 30 4.23 -11.33 3.93
N TYR A 31 4.95 -10.64 3.06
CA TYR A 31 6.10 -11.18 2.35
C TYR A 31 7.35 -10.44 2.84
N PRO A 32 7.87 -10.80 4.03
CA PRO A 32 9.10 -10.18 4.52
C PRO A 32 10.24 -10.54 3.58
N LEU A 33 11.10 -9.57 3.32
CA LEU A 33 12.34 -9.79 2.58
C LEU A 33 13.21 -10.80 3.34
N GLY A 34 13.90 -11.66 2.59
CA GLY A 34 14.91 -12.54 3.17
C GLY A 34 16.06 -11.73 3.80
N PRO A 35 16.81 -12.30 4.77
CA PRO A 35 17.91 -11.62 5.45
C PRO A 35 19.02 -11.05 4.53
N HIS A 36 19.09 -11.54 3.29
CA HIS A 36 20.11 -11.18 2.29
C HIS A 36 19.50 -10.77 0.96
N GLU A 37 18.21 -10.43 0.94
CA GLU A 37 17.51 -10.05 -0.29
C GLU A 37 17.72 -8.56 -0.57
N ASP A 38 18.34 -8.25 -1.71
CA ASP A 38 18.60 -6.88 -2.15
C ASP A 38 17.48 -6.41 -3.07
N VAL A 39 16.76 -5.36 -2.65
CA VAL A 39 15.70 -4.71 -3.45
C VAL A 39 16.25 -3.66 -4.42
N GLY A 40 17.56 -3.44 -4.42
CA GLY A 40 18.26 -2.47 -5.24
C GLY A 40 18.11 -1.03 -4.75
N ASN A 41 18.62 -0.12 -5.57
CA ASN A 41 18.59 1.31 -5.28
C ASN A 41 17.26 1.95 -5.73
N PRO A 42 16.77 2.96 -5.00
CA PRO A 42 15.57 3.71 -5.40
C PRO A 42 15.77 4.42 -6.75
N LEU A 43 14.76 4.34 -7.60
CA LEU A 43 14.77 4.99 -8.92
C LEU A 43 14.18 6.41 -8.83
N PHE A 44 15.07 7.40 -8.82
CA PHE A 44 14.68 8.82 -8.95
C PHE A 44 14.65 9.22 -10.42
N LEU A 45 13.48 9.61 -10.92
CA LEU A 45 13.29 9.98 -12.33
C LEU A 45 13.55 11.47 -12.58
N THR A 46 13.38 12.33 -11.57
CA THR A 46 13.53 13.78 -11.72
C THR A 46 14.85 14.20 -12.36
N PRO A 47 16.03 13.68 -12.01
CA PRO A 47 17.29 14.07 -12.66
C PRO A 47 17.32 13.74 -14.16
N LEU A 48 16.71 12.63 -14.57
CA LEU A 48 16.61 12.26 -15.98
C LEU A 48 15.63 13.17 -16.72
N ILE A 49 14.49 13.48 -16.10
CA ILE A 49 13.47 14.35 -16.69
C ILE A 49 14.02 15.78 -16.88
N GLU A 50 14.69 16.32 -15.86
CA GLU A 50 15.27 17.68 -15.91
C GLU A 50 16.44 17.80 -16.90
N SER A 51 17.15 16.71 -17.16
CA SER A 51 18.20 16.67 -18.19
C SER A 51 17.66 16.37 -19.59
N GLY A 52 16.33 16.34 -19.77
CA GLY A 52 15.67 16.09 -21.06
C GLY A 52 15.72 14.63 -21.52
N LYS A 53 16.20 13.71 -20.68
CA LYS A 53 16.36 12.28 -21.00
C LYS A 53 15.05 11.50 -20.77
N ILE A 54 13.98 11.93 -21.42
CA ILE A 54 12.62 11.41 -21.20
C ILE A 54 12.51 9.93 -21.55
N GLU A 55 13.05 9.51 -22.69
CA GLU A 55 12.98 8.10 -23.12
C GLU A 55 13.78 7.18 -22.19
N GLU A 56 14.91 7.64 -21.66
CA GLU A 56 15.68 6.89 -20.66
C GLU A 56 14.89 6.77 -19.35
N ALA A 57 14.26 7.86 -18.89
CA ALA A 57 13.42 7.85 -17.70
C ALA A 57 12.26 6.86 -17.84
N ARG A 58 11.55 6.88 -18.98
CA ARG A 58 10.44 5.96 -19.27
C ARG A 58 10.90 4.51 -19.31
N LYS A 59 12.04 4.23 -19.94
CA LYS A 59 12.62 2.88 -20.02
C LYS A 59 13.00 2.37 -18.64
N LYS A 60 13.63 3.20 -17.79
CA LYS A 60 14.01 2.82 -16.42
C LYS A 60 12.80 2.65 -15.50
N ALA A 61 11.75 3.44 -15.68
CA ALA A 61 10.53 3.35 -14.88
C ALA A 61 9.72 2.08 -15.15
N ASN A 62 9.96 1.38 -16.27
CA ASN A 62 9.20 0.21 -16.66
C ASN A 62 9.34 -0.93 -15.62
N VAL A 63 8.22 -1.44 -15.13
CA VAL A 63 8.16 -2.54 -14.16
C VAL A 63 7.88 -3.83 -14.89
N GLN A 64 8.81 -4.77 -14.81
CA GLN A 64 8.68 -6.14 -15.34
C GLN A 64 8.63 -7.11 -14.16
N HIS A 65 7.45 -7.67 -13.88
CA HIS A 65 7.28 -8.67 -12.83
C HIS A 65 6.49 -9.87 -13.35
N LYS A 66 6.99 -11.09 -13.10
CA LYS A 66 6.41 -12.33 -13.62
C LYS A 66 4.95 -12.53 -13.20
N GLU A 67 4.62 -12.11 -11.99
CA GLU A 67 3.26 -12.24 -11.45
C GLU A 67 2.26 -11.23 -12.06
N MET A 68 2.75 -10.24 -12.81
CA MET A 68 1.90 -9.21 -13.42
C MET A 68 1.41 -9.59 -14.82
N ASN A 69 1.64 -10.82 -15.30
CA ASN A 69 1.15 -11.33 -16.59
C ASN A 69 1.36 -10.35 -17.76
N ASP A 70 2.57 -9.78 -17.85
CA ASP A 70 2.97 -8.80 -18.89
C ASP A 70 2.13 -7.51 -18.94
N VAL A 71 1.40 -7.17 -17.86
CA VAL A 71 0.75 -5.87 -17.72
C VAL A 71 1.82 -4.77 -17.69
N SER A 72 1.79 -3.91 -18.71
CA SER A 72 2.67 -2.76 -18.78
C SER A 72 2.40 -1.80 -17.63
N SER A 73 3.44 -1.49 -16.86
CA SER A 73 3.34 -0.50 -15.78
C SER A 73 4.65 0.23 -15.57
N TYR A 74 4.58 1.38 -14.93
CA TYR A 74 5.72 2.28 -14.70
C TYR A 74 5.71 2.78 -13.27
N ALA A 75 6.86 2.71 -12.59
CA ALA A 75 6.99 3.18 -11.22
C ALA A 75 8.31 3.93 -10.99
N GLY A 76 8.33 4.76 -9.95
CA GLY A 76 9.52 5.50 -9.56
C GLY A 76 9.20 6.65 -8.61
N TYR A 77 10.22 7.44 -8.32
CA TYR A 77 10.13 8.62 -7.47
C TYR A 77 10.29 9.90 -8.28
N LEU A 78 9.40 10.86 -8.02
CA LEU A 78 9.49 12.23 -8.50
C LEU A 78 9.80 13.15 -7.31
N THR A 79 10.88 13.91 -7.40
CA THR A 79 11.21 14.96 -6.43
C THR A 79 10.21 16.09 -6.54
N VAL A 80 9.46 16.33 -5.46
CA VAL A 80 8.44 17.38 -5.35
C VAL A 80 8.96 18.63 -4.66
N ASP A 81 9.96 18.48 -3.80
CA ASP A 81 10.68 19.60 -3.17
C ASP A 81 12.18 19.25 -3.04
N LYS A 82 13.02 20.00 -3.76
CA LYS A 82 14.48 19.80 -3.74
C LYS A 82 15.13 20.27 -2.44
N LYS A 83 14.57 21.28 -1.76
CA LYS A 83 15.12 21.85 -0.52
C LYS A 83 15.14 20.80 0.59
N TYR A 84 14.09 19.99 0.66
CA TYR A 84 13.93 18.96 1.69
C TYR A 84 14.14 17.54 1.15
N ASN A 85 14.59 17.38 -0.09
CA ASN A 85 14.69 16.07 -0.76
C ASN A 85 13.38 15.26 -0.61
N SER A 86 12.24 15.92 -0.77
CA SER A 86 10.93 15.29 -0.68
C SER A 86 10.59 14.66 -2.02
N ASN A 87 10.18 13.40 -2.00
CA ASN A 87 9.94 12.60 -3.19
C ASN A 87 8.57 11.91 -3.08
N MET A 88 7.82 11.89 -4.18
CA MET A 88 6.54 11.19 -4.30
C MET A 88 6.73 9.93 -5.13
N PHE A 89 6.36 8.79 -4.56
CA PHE A 89 6.27 7.52 -5.29
C PHE A 89 5.02 7.51 -6.17
N PHE A 90 5.13 6.94 -7.36
CA PHE A 90 3.97 6.60 -8.19
C PHE A 90 4.12 5.19 -8.77
N TRP A 91 2.98 4.59 -9.09
CA TRP A 91 2.89 3.39 -9.92
C TRP A 91 1.72 3.56 -10.88
N PHE A 92 2.05 3.73 -12.16
CA PHE A 92 1.12 4.02 -13.24
C PHE A 92 0.89 2.79 -14.11
N PHE A 93 -0.39 2.57 -14.45
CA PHE A 93 -0.86 1.52 -15.35
C PHE A 93 -1.61 2.19 -16.50
N PRO A 94 -1.14 2.05 -17.76
CA PRO A 94 -1.89 2.54 -18.92
C PRO A 94 -3.25 1.85 -19.02
N ALA A 95 -4.27 2.60 -19.44
CA ALA A 95 -5.55 2.02 -19.80
C ALA A 95 -5.41 1.17 -21.07
N GLN A 96 -6.21 0.11 -21.16
CA GLN A 96 -6.31 -0.77 -22.34
C GLN A 96 -7.41 -0.31 -23.28
#